data_AF-A0A9N7N0F1-F1
#
_entry.id   AF-A0A9N7N0F1-F1
#
_cell.length_a   1.000
_cell.length_b   1.000
_cell.length_c   1.000
_cell.angle_alpha   90.00
_cell.angle_beta   90.00
_cell.angle_gamma   90.00
#
_symmetry.space_group_name_H-M   'P 1'
#
loop_
_entity.id
_entity.type
_entity.pdbx_description
1 polymer ?
#
loop_
_entity_poly.entity_id
_entity_poly.type
_entity_poly.pdbx_seq_one_letter_code
_entity_poly.pdbx_strand_id
1 'polypeptide(L)'
;MARVEWVHNGRFSYKRTIIVACCINIVVALFVLHSLYTSIYTYSFSDSQTSFAYTTNQLKKMEEANEIRKASEPKELIKLVAQLKKRLMSEERVLELPQNLKRKLTDEILERLRSLDAAANAMEQREIVESWRRLKLKEARKLIRGKPINSTIFPQEAGVLAKIF
;
A
#
# COMPACT_ATOMS: atom_id res chain seq x y z
N MET A 1 53.45 -42.41 16.80
CA MET A 1 52.69 -43.13 15.76
C MET A 1 51.82 -44.17 16.44
N ALA A 2 50.52 -43.90 16.59
CA ALA A 2 49.55 -44.88 17.10
C ALA A 2 48.29 -44.80 16.24
N ARG A 3 48.32 -45.66 15.22
CA ARG A 3 47.23 -46.37 14.55
C ARG A 3 45.81 -45.91 14.92
N VAL A 4 45.21 -45.14 14.01
CA VAL A 4 43.76 -44.89 13.96
C VAL A 4 43.10 -46.20 13.54
N GLU A 5 42.69 -47.00 14.51
CA GLU A 5 41.94 -48.22 14.28
C GLU A 5 40.49 -47.86 13.96
N TRP A 6 40.19 -47.90 12.67
CA TRP A 6 38.85 -47.88 12.12
C TRP A 6 38.07 -49.10 12.60
N VAL A 7 37.40 -48.99 13.75
CA VAL A 7 36.36 -49.94 14.15
C VAL A 7 35.06 -49.56 13.44
N HIS A 8 35.03 -49.74 12.12
CA HIS A 8 33.80 -49.88 11.36
C HIS A 8 33.46 -51.38 11.31
N ASN A 9 32.93 -51.90 12.43
CA ASN A 9 32.43 -53.26 12.48
C ASN A 9 31.03 -53.30 11.87
N GLY A 10 30.95 -53.83 10.65
CA GLY A 10 29.76 -53.87 9.82
C GLY A 10 28.67 -54.77 10.38
N ARG A 11 27.54 -54.16 10.78
CA ARG A 11 26.16 -54.62 10.53
C ARG A 11 25.16 -53.50 10.89
N PHE A 12 25.33 -52.33 10.29
CA PHE A 12 24.31 -51.28 10.36
C PHE A 12 23.19 -51.58 9.37
N SER A 13 22.10 -52.16 9.86
CA SER A 13 20.82 -52.09 9.16
C SER A 13 20.48 -50.61 8.96
N TYR A 14 20.03 -50.21 7.76
CA TYR A 14 19.70 -48.82 7.39
C TYR A 14 18.85 -48.09 8.46
N LYS A 15 18.02 -48.84 9.18
CA LYS A 15 17.21 -48.38 10.31
C LYS A 15 18.05 -47.74 11.43
N ARG A 16 19.20 -48.32 11.77
CA ARG A 16 20.08 -47.81 12.85
C ARG A 16 20.80 -46.53 12.44
N THR A 17 21.21 -46.40 11.18
CA THR A 17 21.86 -45.17 10.68
C THR A 17 20.89 -43.99 10.70
N ILE A 18 19.63 -44.20 10.32
CA ILE A 18 18.59 -43.17 10.37
C ILE A 18 18.30 -42.73 11.81
N ILE A 19 18.24 -43.67 12.77
CA ILE A 19 18.05 -43.33 14.19
C ILE A 19 19.20 -42.46 14.71
N VAL A 20 20.45 -42.82 14.39
CA VAL A 20 21.63 -42.03 14.81
C VAL A 20 21.60 -40.63 14.19
N ALA A 21 21.28 -40.51 12.90
CA ALA A 21 21.14 -39.21 12.24
C ALA A 21 20.02 -38.37 12.88
N CYS A 22 18.90 -38.99 13.25
CA CYS A 22 17.80 -38.33 13.95
C CYS A 22 18.22 -37.83 15.34
N CYS A 23 18.95 -38.65 16.12
CA CYS A 23 19.46 -38.23 17.42
C CYS A 23 20.39 -37.02 17.31
N ILE A 24 21.30 -37.00 16.32
CA ILE A 24 22.18 -35.84 16.09
C ILE A 24 21.34 -34.59 15.77
N ASN A 25 20.33 -34.73 14.93
CA ASN A 25 19.46 -33.60 14.55
C ASN A 25 18.68 -33.05 15.74
N ILE A 26 18.19 -33.93 16.63
CA ILE A 26 17.51 -33.55 17.87
C ILE A 26 18.47 -32.78 18.81
N VAL A 27 19.72 -33.24 18.95
CA VAL A 27 20.72 -32.56 19.78
C VAL A 27 21.03 -31.16 19.23
N VAL A 28 21.19 -31.01 17.91
CA VAL A 28 21.39 -29.70 17.27
C VAL A 28 20.18 -28.78 17.49
N ALA A 29 18.96 -29.30 17.33
CA ALA A 29 17.74 -28.53 17.56
C ALA A 29 17.63 -28.05 19.02
N LEU A 30 17.94 -28.92 19.99
CA LEU A 30 17.97 -28.56 21.41
C LEU A 30 19.08 -27.56 21.75
N PHE A 31 20.24 -27.66 21.11
CA PHE A 31 21.33 -26.70 21.29
C PHE A 31 20.96 -25.31 20.77
N VAL A 32 20.34 -25.24 19.58
CA VAL A 32 19.84 -23.97 19.02
C VAL A 32 18.75 -23.39 19.91
N LEU A 33 17.80 -24.22 20.37
CA LEU A 33 16.74 -23.79 21.28
C LEU A 33 17.33 -23.26 22.61
N HIS A 34 18.30 -23.96 23.19
CA HIS A 34 18.98 -23.52 24.41
C HIS A 34 19.72 -22.20 24.17
N SER A 35 20.44 -22.04 23.06
CA SER A 35 21.13 -20.79 22.72
C SER A 35 20.17 -19.60 22.58
N LEU A 36 19.03 -19.82 21.91
CA LEU A 36 18.00 -18.79 21.76
C LEU A 36 17.35 -18.46 23.11
N TYR A 37 17.04 -19.47 23.92
CA TYR A 37 16.40 -19.30 25.21
C TYR A 37 17.32 -18.60 26.22
N THR A 38 18.60 -19.00 26.28
CA THR A 38 19.60 -18.33 27.10
C THR A 38 19.75 -16.87 26.67
N SER A 39 19.86 -16.58 25.37
CA SER A 39 19.98 -15.19 24.88
C SER A 39 18.79 -14.32 25.27
N ILE A 40 17.56 -14.83 25.15
CA ILE A 40 16.35 -14.09 25.52
C ILE A 40 16.28 -13.90 27.03
N TYR A 41 16.61 -14.93 27.81
CA TYR A 41 16.57 -14.88 29.27
C TYR A 41 17.65 -13.97 29.85
N THR A 42 18.88 -14.02 29.32
CA THR A 42 19.97 -13.13 29.73
C THR A 42 19.70 -11.69 29.36
N TYR A 43 19.13 -11.42 28.18
CA TYR A 43 18.75 -10.07 27.76
C TYR A 43 17.66 -9.48 28.67
N SER A 44 16.61 -10.25 28.94
CA SER A 44 15.51 -9.83 29.82
C SER A 44 15.98 -9.62 31.28
N PHE A 45 16.89 -10.45 31.76
CA PHE A 45 17.46 -10.31 33.11
C PHE A 45 18.40 -9.11 33.24
N SER A 46 19.23 -8.81 32.23
CA SER A 46 20.10 -7.62 32.23
C SER A 46 19.31 -6.31 32.18
N ASP A 47 18.21 -6.28 31.43
CA ASP A 47 17.37 -5.07 31.31
C ASP A 47 16.61 -4.77 32.62
N SER A 48 16.28 -5.82 33.39
CA SER A 48 15.65 -5.67 34.71
C SER A 48 16.60 -5.19 35.81
N GLN A 49 17.92 -5.39 35.67
CA GLN A 49 18.92 -4.90 36.62
C GLN A 49 19.43 -3.49 36.31
N THR A 50 19.20 -2.96 35.11
CA THR A 50 19.46 -1.56 34.78
C THR A 50 18.29 -0.64 35.16
N SER A 51 17.65 -0.89 36.31
CA SER A 51 16.83 0.13 36.96
C SER A 51 17.78 1.22 37.49
N PHE A 52 18.24 2.10 36.60
CA PHE A 52 18.78 3.39 37.00
C PHE A 52 17.70 4.03 37.89
N ALA A 53 17.95 4.07 39.20
CA ALA A 53 17.07 4.73 40.15
C ALA A 53 17.10 6.23 39.82
N TYR A 54 16.15 6.64 38.98
CA TYR A 54 15.98 8.02 38.58
C TYR A 54 15.73 8.85 39.84
N THR A 55 16.59 9.85 40.09
CA THR A 55 16.36 10.81 41.17
C THR A 55 14.99 11.47 40.95
N THR A 56 14.25 11.74 42.03
CA THR A 56 12.90 12.36 41.99
C THR A 56 12.84 13.61 41.09
N ASN A 57 13.91 14.41 41.07
CA ASN A 57 14.04 15.58 40.20
C ASN A 57 14.07 15.25 38.70
N GLN A 58 14.67 14.12 38.32
CA GLN A 58 14.68 13.68 36.92
C GLN A 58 13.33 13.11 36.51
N LEU A 59 12.66 12.37 37.40
CA LEU A 59 11.30 11.89 37.15
C LEU A 59 10.33 13.05 36.93
N LYS A 60 10.42 14.09 37.77
CA LYS A 60 9.62 15.31 37.62
C LYS A 60 9.88 16.02 36.28
N LYS A 61 11.13 16.13 35.84
CA LYS A 61 11.48 16.70 34.53
C LYS A 61 10.94 15.86 33.36
N MET A 62 10.93 14.54 33.48
CA MET A 62 10.36 13.64 32.47
C MET A 62 8.85 13.80 32.38
N GLU A 63 8.16 13.91 33.51
CA GLU A 63 6.71 14.18 33.59
C GLU A 63 6.37 15.52 32.91
N GLU A 64 7.07 16.59 33.28
CA GLU A 64 6.88 17.93 32.71
C GLU A 64 7.13 17.95 31.19
N ALA A 65 8.19 17.29 30.72
CA ALA A 65 8.46 17.16 29.29
C ALA A 65 7.39 16.35 28.55
N ASN A 66 6.79 15.35 29.21
CA ASN A 66 5.69 14.58 28.64
C ASN A 66 4.42 15.42 28.48
N GLU A 67 4.09 16.23 29.48
CA GLU A 67 2.95 17.14 29.42
C GLU A 67 3.12 18.23 28.37
N ILE A 68 4.33 18.79 28.22
CA ILE A 68 4.63 19.75 27.14
C ILE A 68 4.42 19.10 25.77
N ARG A 69 4.89 17.86 25.57
CA ARG A 69 4.70 17.13 24.30
C ARG A 69 3.21 16.90 24.00
N LYS A 70 2.44 16.43 24.98
CA LYS A 70 0.98 16.23 24.83
C LYS A 70 0.22 17.53 24.57
N ALA A 71 0.65 18.64 25.18
CA ALA A 71 0.06 19.95 24.96
C ALA A 71 0.44 20.52 23.59
N SER A 72 1.63 20.21 23.09
CA SER A 72 2.12 20.62 21.78
C SER A 72 1.60 19.77 20.61
N GLU A 73 0.88 18.68 20.88
CA GLU A 73 0.27 17.89 19.81
C GLU A 73 -0.73 18.75 19.02
N PRO A 74 -0.57 18.86 17.69
CA PRO A 74 -1.46 19.68 16.86
C PRO A 74 -2.76 18.93 16.56
N LYS A 75 -3.59 18.72 17.60
CA LYS A 75 -4.84 17.94 17.54
C LYS A 75 -5.83 18.50 16.53
N GLU A 76 -5.89 19.82 16.40
CA GLU A 76 -6.73 20.50 15.41
C GLU A 76 -6.28 20.20 13.98
N LEU A 77 -4.96 20.24 13.72
CA LEU A 77 -4.41 19.93 12.41
C LEU A 77 -4.69 18.47 12.03
N ILE A 78 -4.48 17.54 12.96
CA ILE A 78 -4.78 16.12 12.74
C ILE A 78 -6.27 15.94 12.41
N LYS A 79 -7.16 16.63 13.12
CA LYS A 79 -8.61 16.60 12.84
C LYS A 79 -8.95 17.15 11.47
N LEU A 80 -8.36 18.29 11.07
CA LEU A 80 -8.57 18.89 9.75
C LEU A 80 -8.07 17.98 8.64
N VAL A 81 -6.87 17.41 8.79
CA VAL A 81 -6.30 16.44 7.83
C VAL A 81 -7.19 15.20 7.70
N ALA A 82 -7.70 14.67 8.82
CA ALA A 82 -8.62 13.54 8.81
C ALA A 82 -9.94 13.87 8.11
N GLN A 83 -10.50 15.06 8.34
CA GLN A 83 -11.71 15.53 7.64
C GLN A 83 -11.47 15.71 6.14
N LEU A 84 -10.33 16.28 5.76
CA LEU A 84 -9.95 16.46 4.35
C LEU A 84 -9.80 15.09 3.67
N LYS A 85 -9.07 14.16 4.27
CA LYS A 85 -8.92 12.79 3.76
C LYS A 85 -10.28 12.12 3.57
N LYS A 86 -11.21 12.27 4.53
CA LYS A 86 -12.58 11.74 4.41
C LYS A 86 -13.35 12.36 3.25
N ARG A 87 -13.26 13.68 3.05
CA ARG A 87 -13.90 14.38 1.92
C ARG A 87 -13.32 13.92 0.58
N LEU A 88 -12.00 13.85 0.46
CA LEU A 88 -11.34 13.39 -0.75
C LEU A 88 -11.70 11.94 -1.08
N MET A 89 -11.69 11.03 -0.09
CA MET A 89 -12.13 9.65 -0.31
C MET A 89 -13.61 9.53 -0.67
N SER A 90 -14.47 10.44 -0.19
CA SER A 90 -15.88 10.48 -0.62
C SER A 90 -16.06 11.04 -2.02
N GLU A 91 -15.20 11.96 -2.45
CA GLU A 91 -15.23 12.55 -3.79
C GLU A 91 -14.67 11.59 -4.84
N GLU A 92 -13.59 10.89 -4.52
CA GLU A 92 -12.99 9.82 -5.34
C GLU A 92 -14.01 8.69 -5.62
N ARG A 93 -14.81 8.30 -4.62
CA ARG A 93 -15.84 7.26 -4.78
C ARG A 93 -17.05 7.68 -5.63
N VAL A 94 -17.15 8.95 -6.04
CA VAL A 94 -18.31 9.50 -6.76
C VAL A 94 -18.02 9.82 -8.23
N LEU A 95 -16.76 9.72 -8.67
CA LEU A 95 -16.35 10.13 -10.03
C LEU A 95 -16.21 8.96 -11.02
N GLU A 96 -16.95 7.86 -10.82
CA GLU A 96 -17.09 6.86 -11.88
C GLU A 96 -18.16 7.30 -12.89
N LEU A 97 -17.75 7.48 -14.14
CA LEU A 97 -18.68 7.79 -15.22
C LEU A 97 -19.64 6.61 -15.40
N PRO A 98 -20.98 6.84 -15.43
CA PRO A 98 -21.97 5.81 -15.69
C PRO A 98 -21.57 4.91 -16.88
N GLN A 99 -21.68 3.59 -16.72
CA GLN A 99 -21.17 2.63 -17.71
C GLN A 99 -21.77 2.84 -19.11
N ASN A 100 -23.04 3.25 -19.19
CA ASN A 100 -23.73 3.58 -20.43
C ASN A 100 -23.06 4.77 -21.16
N LEU A 101 -22.65 5.80 -20.42
CA LEU A 101 -21.97 6.95 -21.00
C LEU A 101 -20.56 6.62 -21.45
N LYS A 102 -19.84 5.84 -20.64
CA LYS A 102 -18.49 5.39 -20.99
C LYS A 102 -18.50 4.66 -22.33
N ARG A 103 -19.44 3.73 -22.52
CA ARG A 103 -19.63 3.03 -23.80
C ARG A 103 -19.95 4.00 -24.93
N LYS A 104 -20.95 4.86 -24.75
CA LYS A 104 -21.37 5.84 -25.77
C LYS A 104 -20.25 6.80 -26.21
N LEU A 105 -19.47 7.32 -25.26
CA LEU A 105 -18.32 8.18 -25.55
C LEU A 105 -17.19 7.41 -26.23
N THR A 106 -17.00 6.14 -25.86
CA THR A 106 -16.01 5.24 -26.50
C THR A 106 -16.41 4.94 -27.94
N ASP A 107 -17.68 4.66 -28.20
CA ASP A 107 -18.18 4.40 -29.54
C ASP A 107 -18.04 5.65 -30.44
N GLU A 108 -18.35 6.84 -29.91
CA GLU A 108 -18.22 8.10 -30.67
C GLU A 108 -16.77 8.46 -31.00
N ILE A 109 -15.82 8.26 -30.07
CA ILE A 109 -14.40 8.51 -30.35
C ILE A 109 -13.83 7.45 -31.30
N LEU A 110 -14.26 6.18 -31.19
CA LEU A 110 -13.88 5.12 -32.11
C LEU A 110 -14.40 5.39 -33.52
N GLU A 111 -15.63 5.86 -33.67
CA GLU A 111 -16.19 6.24 -34.97
C GLU A 111 -15.37 7.35 -35.63
N ARG A 112 -15.01 8.38 -34.87
CA ARG A 112 -14.15 9.48 -35.35
C ARG A 112 -12.74 9.02 -35.72
N LEU A 113 -12.16 8.12 -34.94
CA LEU A 113 -10.86 7.54 -35.26
C LEU A 113 -10.92 6.62 -36.47
N ARG A 114 -12.04 5.91 -36.69
CA ARG A 114 -12.26 5.03 -37.84
C ARG A 114 -12.55 5.79 -39.13
N SER A 115 -13.10 7.01 -39.03
CA SER A 115 -13.24 7.92 -40.17
C SER A 115 -11.91 8.50 -40.66
N LEU A 116 -10.83 8.28 -39.91
CA LEU A 116 -9.49 8.68 -40.29
C LEU A 116 -8.88 7.63 -41.24
N ASP A 117 -8.07 8.08 -42.19
CA ASP A 117 -7.40 7.19 -43.13
C ASP A 117 -6.46 6.21 -42.37
N ALA A 118 -6.37 4.97 -42.85
CA ALA A 118 -5.55 3.94 -42.21
C ALA A 118 -4.05 4.28 -42.19
N ALA A 119 -3.63 5.23 -43.04
CA ALA A 119 -2.28 5.77 -43.12
C ALA A 119 -2.03 7.02 -42.23
N ALA A 120 -3.04 7.48 -41.48
CA ALA A 120 -2.94 8.71 -40.71
C ALA A 120 -1.87 8.63 -39.60
N ASN A 121 -1.15 9.74 -39.42
CA ASN A 121 -0.02 9.80 -38.50
C ASN A 121 -0.50 9.82 -37.04
N ALA A 122 0.31 9.32 -36.10
CA ALA A 122 -0.01 9.31 -34.67
C ALA A 122 -0.32 10.71 -34.10
N MET A 123 0.28 11.75 -34.71
CA MET A 123 0.02 13.14 -34.36
C MET A 123 -1.40 13.60 -34.76
N GLU A 124 -1.89 13.19 -35.93
CA GLU A 124 -3.24 13.52 -36.42
C GLU A 124 -4.30 12.81 -35.59
N GLN A 125 -4.06 11.53 -35.25
CA GLN A 125 -4.92 10.79 -34.32
C GLN A 125 -5.03 11.49 -32.96
N ARG A 126 -3.89 11.94 -32.42
CA ARG A 126 -3.86 12.67 -31.15
C ARG A 126 -4.62 14.00 -31.23
N GLU A 127 -4.48 14.75 -32.33
CA GLU A 127 -5.17 16.03 -32.51
C GLU A 127 -6.70 15.85 -32.58
N ILE A 128 -7.18 14.78 -33.22
CA ILE A 128 -8.61 14.45 -33.30
C ILE A 128 -9.18 14.10 -31.92
N VAL A 129 -8.46 13.30 -31.14
CA VAL A 129 -8.87 12.99 -29.76
C VAL A 129 -8.89 14.24 -28.89
N GLU A 130 -7.88 15.09 -29.00
CA GLU A 130 -7.80 16.33 -28.22
C GLU A 130 -8.88 17.34 -28.63
N SER A 131 -9.15 17.50 -29.93
CA SER A 131 -10.20 18.38 -30.43
C SER A 131 -11.60 17.89 -30.02
N TRP A 132 -11.84 16.58 -30.08
CA TRP A 132 -13.06 15.95 -29.57
C TRP A 132 -13.23 16.18 -28.07
N ARG A 133 -12.19 15.96 -27.26
CA ARG A 133 -12.22 16.23 -25.81
C ARG A 133 -12.59 17.70 -25.53
N ARG A 134 -11.97 18.65 -26.25
CA ARG A 134 -12.28 20.08 -26.11
C ARG A 134 -13.73 20.39 -26.46
N LEU A 135 -14.29 19.76 -27.51
CA LEU A 135 -15.68 19.93 -27.91
C LEU A 135 -16.65 19.39 -26.84
N LYS A 136 -16.41 18.17 -26.35
CA LYS A 136 -17.24 17.55 -25.30
C LYS A 136 -17.21 18.33 -24.00
N LEU A 137 -16.05 18.85 -23.60
CA LEU A 137 -15.94 19.70 -22.42
C LEU A 137 -16.70 21.03 -22.60
N LYS A 138 -16.66 21.65 -23.79
CA LYS A 138 -17.44 22.85 -24.10
C LYS A 138 -18.95 22.57 -24.07
N GLU A 139 -19.38 21.43 -24.58
CA GLU A 139 -20.77 20.97 -24.57
C GLU A 139 -21.28 20.75 -23.13
N ALA A 140 -20.51 20.00 -22.33
CA ALA A 140 -20.81 19.78 -20.91
C ALA A 140 -20.92 21.10 -20.12
N ARG A 141 -19.99 22.03 -20.32
CA ARG A 141 -20.04 23.36 -19.68
C ARG A 141 -21.26 24.19 -20.08
N LYS A 142 -21.71 24.10 -21.34
CA LYS A 142 -22.90 24.80 -21.81
C LYS A 142 -24.18 24.18 -21.23
N LEU A 143 -24.24 22.86 -21.09
CA LEU A 143 -25.36 22.15 -20.44
C LEU A 143 -25.46 22.48 -18.95
N ILE A 144 -24.34 22.54 -18.23
CA ILE A 144 -24.31 22.96 -16.82
C ILE A 144 -24.83 24.40 -16.65
N ARG A 145 -24.57 25.28 -17.63
CA ARG A 145 -25.06 26.67 -17.64
C ARG A 145 -26.53 26.80 -18.09
N GLY A 146 -27.25 25.71 -18.31
CA GLY A 146 -28.67 25.71 -18.66
C GLY A 146 -28.99 26.17 -20.08
N LYS A 147 -27.99 26.23 -20.98
CA LYS A 147 -28.25 26.59 -22.38
C LYS A 147 -28.78 25.35 -23.12
N PRO A 148 -29.94 25.42 -23.79
CA PRO A 148 -30.44 24.28 -24.57
C PRO A 148 -29.52 24.06 -25.76
N ILE A 149 -29.05 22.82 -25.89
CA ILE A 149 -28.27 22.34 -27.03
C ILE A 149 -28.90 21.00 -27.41
N ASN A 150 -28.94 20.70 -28.70
CA ASN A 150 -29.20 19.33 -29.17
C ASN A 150 -27.97 18.47 -28.82
N SER A 151 -27.85 18.14 -27.52
CA SER A 151 -26.73 17.40 -26.98
C SER A 151 -27.13 15.95 -26.80
N THR A 152 -26.18 15.07 -27.11
CA THR A 152 -26.31 13.63 -26.86
C THR A 152 -26.07 13.28 -25.39
N ILE A 153 -25.70 14.26 -24.54
CA ILE A 153 -25.35 14.11 -23.12
C ILE A 153 -26.46 14.71 -22.25
N PHE A 154 -26.88 13.99 -21.21
CA PHE A 154 -27.88 14.53 -20.28
C PHE A 154 -27.25 15.56 -19.32
N PRO A 155 -28.01 16.56 -18.84
CA PRO A 155 -27.50 17.59 -17.92
C PRO A 155 -26.84 17.04 -16.65
N GLN A 156 -27.36 15.93 -16.12
CA GLN A 156 -26.82 15.22 -14.95
C GLN A 156 -25.43 14.63 -15.22
N GLU A 157 -25.21 14.19 -16.46
CA GLU A 157 -23.99 13.53 -16.92
C GLU A 157 -22.91 14.55 -17.29
N ALA A 158 -23.33 15.72 -17.80
CA ALA A 158 -22.46 16.85 -18.10
C ALA A 158 -21.68 17.35 -16.86
N GLY A 159 -22.33 17.35 -15.69
CA GLY A 159 -21.69 17.71 -14.42
C GLY A 159 -20.56 16.76 -14.01
N VAL A 160 -20.71 15.46 -14.30
CA VAL A 160 -19.69 14.44 -14.02
C VAL A 160 -18.56 14.54 -15.04
N LEU A 161 -18.87 14.70 -16.33
CA LEU A 161 -17.86 14.91 -17.39
C LEU A 161 -16.96 16.14 -17.12
N ALA A 162 -17.54 17.26 -16.68
CA ALA A 162 -16.79 18.48 -16.42
C ALA A 162 -15.86 18.42 -15.19
N LYS A 163 -16.09 17.45 -14.29
CA LYS A 163 -15.23 17.18 -13.13
C LYS A 163 -14.10 16.19 -13.44
N ILE A 164 -14.31 15.31 -14.43
CA ILE A 164 -13.35 14.26 -14.82
C ILE A 164 -12.34 14.76 -15.88
N PHE A 165 -12.77 15.65 -16.80
CA PHE A 165 -11.95 16.15 -17.92
C PHE A 165 -11.33 17.52 -17.69
#